data_AF-A0A5N6REP1-F1
#
_entry.id   AF-A0A5N6REP1-F1
#
_cell.length_a   1.000
_cell.length_b   1.000
_cell.length_c   1.000
_cell.angle_alpha   90.00
_cell.angle_beta   90.00
_cell.angle_gamma   90.00
#
_symmetry.space_group_name_H-M   'P 1'
#
loop_
_entity.id
_entity.type
_entity.pdbx_description
1 polymer ?
#
loop_
_entity_poly.entity_id
_entity_poly.type
_entity_poly.pdbx_seq_one_letter_code
_entity_poly.pdbx_strand_id
1 'polypeptide(L)'
;MAITTEIDLSESKGKVAREIVRACERYGFFTLVNHGVPQNLVQALEQESILFFNQPKSRKMGAGPDDAKPYGYGSNTIGPSGDRCGTVGISYTQVAASEYAEAVRKLTGRLLGLTAKGLGLSTASASILTDLIKNNQSDSILRLNHYPPSIDGGIGFGEHSDPQIFTLLRSNDVPGLQIRVGNQWIPITPNPSAFCVFVGDNLHALTNGRFVSVRHRALTNSSEFRMSIAFFGAPSLADWIFALPEVVTANKPLLYNPYT
;
A
#
# COMPACT_ATOMS: atom_id res chain seq x y z
N MET A 1 -3.15 19.33 12.85
CA MET A 1 -2.18 18.39 13.43
C MET A 1 -1.43 17.74 12.28
N ALA A 2 -0.10 17.85 12.22
CA ALA A 2 0.70 17.16 11.22
C ALA A 2 1.14 15.81 11.78
N ILE A 3 1.01 14.73 11.01
CA ILE A 3 1.58 13.44 11.37
C ILE A 3 3.04 13.46 10.91
N THR A 4 3.96 13.45 11.87
CA THR A 4 5.41 13.30 11.61
C THR A 4 5.80 11.86 11.88
N THR A 5 5.76 11.04 10.84
CA THR A 5 6.12 9.61 10.90
C THR A 5 6.98 9.26 9.69
N GLU A 6 7.97 10.09 9.39
CA GLU A 6 8.96 9.77 8.36
C GLU A 6 10.02 8.84 8.96
N ILE A 7 10.29 7.74 8.26
CA ILE A 7 11.26 6.72 8.65
C ILE A 7 12.34 6.66 7.57
N ASP A 8 13.59 6.81 7.99
CA ASP A 8 14.76 6.79 7.12
C ASP A 8 15.42 5.39 7.13
N LEU A 9 15.38 4.69 5.99
CA LEU A 9 15.97 3.35 5.87
C LEU A 9 17.51 3.32 5.82
N SER A 10 18.18 4.46 5.79
CA SER A 10 19.64 4.56 5.90
C SER A 10 20.14 4.47 7.35
N GLU A 11 19.25 4.66 8.33
CA GLU A 11 19.61 4.60 9.75
C GLU A 11 19.85 3.16 10.26
N SER A 12 20.30 3.04 11.51
CA SER A 12 20.58 1.73 12.11
C SER A 12 19.34 0.84 12.14
N LYS A 13 19.48 -0.44 11.75
CA LYS A 13 18.38 -1.42 11.73
C LYS A 13 17.57 -1.48 13.03
N GLY A 14 18.22 -1.27 14.18
CA GLY A 14 17.55 -1.28 15.49
C GLY A 14 16.67 -0.05 15.73
N LYS A 15 17.09 1.14 15.26
CA LYS A 15 16.28 2.36 15.35
C LYS A 15 15.07 2.27 14.43
N VAL A 16 15.32 1.96 13.15
CA VAL A 16 14.28 1.79 12.12
C VAL A 16 13.21 0.78 12.55
N ALA A 17 13.62 -0.39 13.05
CA ALA A 17 12.68 -1.42 13.51
C ALA A 17 11.74 -0.93 14.62
N ARG A 18 12.25 -0.13 15.58
CA ARG A 18 11.42 0.44 16.65
C ARG A 18 10.49 1.54 16.14
N GLU A 19 10.94 2.34 15.20
CA GLU A 19 10.13 3.42 14.61
C GLU A 19 8.98 2.86 13.77
N ILE A 20 9.23 1.80 12.99
CA ILE A 20 8.19 1.09 12.24
C ILE A 20 7.11 0.59 13.20
N VAL A 21 7.49 -0.14 14.26
CA VAL A 21 6.52 -0.66 15.24
C VAL A 21 5.71 0.48 15.86
N ARG A 22 6.35 1.56 16.30
CA ARG A 22 5.67 2.72 16.90
C ARG A 22 4.69 3.39 15.93
N ALA A 23 5.08 3.55 14.68
CA ALA A 23 4.22 4.17 13.67
C ALA A 23 3.03 3.26 13.31
N CYS A 24 3.26 1.95 13.16
CA CYS A 24 2.22 0.96 12.90
C CYS A 24 1.23 0.85 14.06
N GLU A 25 1.69 0.88 15.32
CA GLU A 25 0.83 0.87 16.52
C GLU A 25 0.01 2.17 16.66
N ARG A 26 0.61 3.32 16.37
CA ARG A 26 -0.01 4.62 16.65
C ARG A 26 -0.92 5.10 15.55
N TYR A 27 -0.54 4.88 14.30
CA TYR A 27 -1.21 5.48 13.14
C TYR A 27 -1.54 4.47 12.05
N GLY A 28 -0.96 3.27 12.05
CA GLY A 28 -1.09 2.34 10.92
C GLY A 28 -0.47 2.84 9.63
N PHE A 29 0.37 3.88 9.72
CA PHE A 29 0.88 4.65 8.61
C PHE A 29 2.25 5.25 8.91
N PHE A 30 3.12 5.30 7.91
CA PHE A 30 4.36 6.07 7.92
C PHE A 30 4.79 6.47 6.52
N THR A 31 5.62 7.50 6.40
CA THR A 31 6.36 7.80 5.17
C THR A 31 7.75 7.18 5.26
N LEU A 32 8.28 6.73 4.13
CA LEU A 32 9.54 5.99 4.07
C LEU A 32 10.47 6.65 3.06
N VAL A 33 11.65 7.10 3.51
CA VAL A 33 12.68 7.72 2.67
C VAL A 33 13.96 6.87 2.63
N ASN A 34 14.87 7.20 1.72
CA ASN A 34 16.14 6.47 1.52
C ASN A 34 15.93 4.95 1.35
N HIS A 35 14.84 4.59 0.67
CA HIS A 35 14.32 3.23 0.58
C HIS A 35 15.10 2.31 -0.38
N GLY A 36 15.92 2.89 -1.26
CA GLY A 36 16.79 2.15 -2.18
C GLY A 36 16.12 1.70 -3.49
N VAL A 37 14.80 1.87 -3.65
CA VAL A 37 14.14 1.76 -4.97
C VAL A 37 14.70 2.84 -5.91
N PRO A 38 15.24 2.48 -7.09
CA PRO A 38 15.85 3.45 -8.01
C PRO A 38 14.87 4.50 -8.53
N GLN A 39 15.26 5.77 -8.47
CA GLN A 39 14.38 6.88 -8.88
C GLN A 39 14.02 6.84 -10.37
N ASN A 40 14.95 6.39 -11.22
CA ASN A 40 14.71 6.24 -12.67
C ASN A 40 13.59 5.22 -12.95
N LEU A 41 13.47 4.18 -12.12
CA LEU A 41 12.41 3.17 -12.25
C LEU A 41 11.05 3.73 -11.82
N VAL A 42 11.02 4.54 -10.74
CA VAL A 42 9.81 5.28 -10.32
C VAL A 42 9.35 6.20 -11.45
N GLN A 43 10.27 7.00 -12.01
CA GLN A 43 9.97 7.96 -13.08
C GLN A 43 9.51 7.27 -14.37
N ALA A 44 10.14 6.16 -14.76
CA ALA A 44 9.77 5.41 -15.96
C ALA A 44 8.33 4.89 -15.85
N LEU A 45 7.98 4.25 -14.72
CA LEU A 45 6.62 3.75 -14.51
C LEU A 45 5.59 4.88 -14.43
N GLU A 46 5.93 6.01 -13.80
CA GLU A 46 5.06 7.18 -13.76
C GLU A 46 4.78 7.74 -15.17
N GLN A 47 5.82 7.86 -16.00
CA GLN A 47 5.69 8.31 -17.39
C GLN A 47 4.84 7.35 -18.24
N GLU A 48 5.11 6.04 -18.16
CA GLU A 48 4.29 5.02 -18.84
C GLU A 48 2.83 5.08 -18.39
N SER A 49 2.59 5.30 -17.09
CA SER A 49 1.24 5.44 -16.54
C SER A 49 0.52 6.66 -17.11
N ILE A 50 1.19 7.82 -17.18
CA ILE A 50 0.63 9.04 -17.78
C ILE A 50 0.27 8.79 -19.25
N LEU A 51 1.20 8.20 -20.01
CA LEU A 51 0.97 7.87 -21.42
C LEU A 51 -0.22 6.94 -21.60
N PHE A 52 -0.36 5.92 -20.74
CA PHE A 52 -1.49 5.01 -20.73
C PHE A 52 -2.81 5.73 -20.45
N PHE A 53 -2.90 6.54 -19.40
CA PHE A 53 -4.15 7.20 -19.02
C PHE A 53 -4.60 8.28 -20.02
N ASN A 54 -3.66 8.86 -20.77
CA ASN A 54 -3.93 9.80 -21.86
C ASN A 54 -4.46 9.12 -23.14
N GLN A 55 -4.45 7.79 -23.23
CA GLN A 55 -5.04 7.10 -24.39
C GLN A 55 -6.57 7.21 -24.42
N PRO A 56 -7.20 7.10 -25.61
CA PRO A 56 -8.64 7.01 -25.74
C PRO A 56 -9.24 5.88 -24.89
N LYS A 57 -10.44 6.10 -24.33
CA LYS A 57 -11.11 5.13 -23.45
C LYS A 57 -11.22 3.73 -24.09
N SER A 58 -11.48 3.65 -25.39
CA SER A 58 -11.55 2.37 -26.13
C SER A 58 -10.26 1.56 -26.05
N ARG A 59 -9.09 2.21 -26.15
CA ARG A 59 -7.79 1.52 -26.01
C ARG A 59 -7.53 1.09 -24.58
N LYS A 60 -7.91 1.91 -23.60
CA LYS A 60 -7.76 1.57 -22.18
C LYS A 60 -8.63 0.38 -21.78
N MET A 61 -9.89 0.35 -22.21
CA MET A 61 -10.83 -0.75 -21.92
C MET A 61 -10.38 -2.10 -22.50
N GLY A 62 -9.59 -2.10 -23.58
CA GLY A 62 -8.98 -3.30 -24.15
C GLY A 62 -7.63 -3.68 -23.55
N ALA A 63 -7.18 -3.01 -22.47
CA ALA A 63 -5.93 -3.31 -21.81
C ALA A 63 -6.13 -4.31 -20.67
N GLY A 64 -5.35 -5.40 -20.72
CA GLY A 64 -5.40 -6.52 -19.78
C GLY A 64 -5.71 -7.83 -20.49
N PRO A 65 -5.37 -8.99 -19.91
CA PRO A 65 -5.76 -10.28 -20.48
C PRO A 65 -7.28 -10.47 -20.40
N ASP A 66 -7.89 -11.00 -21.46
CA ASP A 66 -9.36 -11.19 -21.58
C ASP A 66 -9.95 -12.07 -20.46
N ASP A 67 -9.13 -12.91 -19.83
CA ASP A 67 -9.46 -13.91 -18.82
C ASP A 67 -8.94 -13.60 -17.41
N ALA A 68 -8.15 -12.54 -17.23
CA ALA A 68 -7.45 -12.28 -15.97
C ALA A 68 -8.16 -11.21 -15.13
N LYS A 69 -9.30 -11.54 -14.52
CA LYS A 69 -9.81 -10.73 -13.39
C LYS A 69 -8.94 -10.97 -12.15
N PRO A 70 -8.55 -9.94 -11.37
CA PRO A 70 -9.01 -8.55 -11.40
C PRO A 70 -8.13 -7.57 -12.22
N TYR A 71 -7.31 -8.07 -13.15
CA TYR A 71 -6.41 -7.24 -13.95
C TYR A 71 -7.13 -6.54 -15.12
N GLY A 72 -6.58 -5.40 -15.55
CA GLY A 72 -7.09 -4.54 -16.62
C GLY A 72 -7.56 -3.16 -16.15
N TYR A 73 -8.01 -2.34 -17.11
CA TYR A 73 -8.57 -1.01 -16.83
C TYR A 73 -10.03 -1.10 -16.35
N GLY A 74 -10.27 -0.66 -15.12
CA GLY A 74 -11.60 -0.43 -14.57
C GLY A 74 -11.89 1.05 -14.41
N SER A 75 -12.82 1.58 -15.19
CA SER A 75 -13.39 2.93 -14.97
C SER A 75 -14.66 2.79 -14.16
N ASN A 76 -14.53 2.71 -12.84
CA ASN A 76 -15.67 2.54 -11.97
C ASN A 76 -16.00 3.88 -11.27
N THR A 77 -17.29 4.22 -11.21
CA THR A 77 -17.81 4.84 -9.98
C THR A 77 -17.66 3.79 -8.88
N ILE A 78 -16.55 3.86 -8.13
CA ILE A 78 -16.26 2.88 -7.06
C ILE A 78 -17.14 3.25 -5.86
N GLY A 79 -17.84 2.28 -5.29
CA GLY A 79 -18.67 2.47 -4.10
C GLY A 79 -20.02 3.17 -4.33
N PRO A 80 -20.91 3.13 -3.31
CA PRO A 80 -22.27 3.68 -3.38
C PRO A 80 -22.34 5.21 -3.47
N SER A 81 -21.19 5.90 -3.38
CA SER A 81 -21.10 7.37 -3.32
C SER A 81 -20.63 8.03 -4.62
N GLY A 82 -20.41 7.27 -5.69
CA GLY A 82 -20.02 7.82 -6.99
C GLY A 82 -18.57 8.29 -7.07
N ASP A 83 -17.64 7.56 -6.45
CA ASP A 83 -16.21 7.92 -6.42
C ASP A 83 -15.65 8.12 -7.84
N ARG A 84 -14.85 9.19 -8.03
CA ARG A 84 -14.33 9.58 -9.35
C ARG A 84 -12.87 9.14 -9.51
N CYS A 85 -12.64 7.84 -9.68
CA CYS A 85 -11.32 7.27 -9.95
C CYS A 85 -11.33 6.29 -11.13
N GLY A 86 -10.42 6.51 -12.10
CA GLY A 86 -10.04 5.46 -13.03
C GLY A 86 -8.97 4.59 -12.39
N THR A 87 -9.23 3.29 -12.22
CA THR A 87 -8.27 2.33 -11.67
C THR A 87 -7.80 1.37 -12.74
N VAL A 88 -6.52 1.03 -12.75
CA VAL A 88 -5.99 -0.08 -13.55
C VAL A 88 -5.31 -1.02 -12.59
N GLY A 89 -5.81 -2.25 -12.48
CA GLY A 89 -4.98 -3.35 -11.99
C GLY A 89 -4.05 -3.74 -13.11
N ILE A 90 -2.74 -3.48 -12.99
CA ILE A 90 -1.83 -3.85 -14.09
C ILE A 90 -1.52 -5.33 -13.97
N SER A 91 -1.88 -6.13 -14.98
CA SER A 91 -1.19 -7.40 -15.25
C SER A 91 0.12 -7.07 -15.96
N TYR A 92 1.22 -7.64 -15.47
CA TYR A 92 2.63 -7.33 -15.75
C TYR A 92 3.09 -7.46 -17.21
N THR A 93 2.51 -6.71 -18.15
CA THR A 93 2.87 -6.80 -19.58
C THR A 93 3.88 -5.75 -20.05
N GLN A 94 4.24 -4.78 -19.20
CA GLN A 94 5.29 -3.78 -19.48
C GLN A 94 6.50 -3.99 -18.56
N VAL A 95 7.71 -3.92 -19.13
CA VAL A 95 8.99 -4.23 -18.45
C VAL A 95 9.17 -3.35 -17.20
N ALA A 96 8.91 -2.03 -17.31
CA ALA A 96 9.08 -1.11 -16.19
C ALA A 96 8.14 -1.44 -15.00
N ALA A 97 6.90 -1.87 -15.28
CA ALA A 97 5.96 -2.28 -14.23
C ALA A 97 6.44 -3.54 -13.48
N SER A 98 7.02 -4.51 -14.20
CA SER A 98 7.58 -5.73 -13.61
C SER A 98 8.81 -5.44 -12.75
N GLU A 99 9.76 -4.66 -13.28
CA GLU A 99 10.97 -4.26 -12.56
C GLU A 99 10.63 -3.45 -11.30
N TYR A 100 9.69 -2.50 -11.42
CA TYR A 100 9.21 -1.70 -10.29
C TYR A 100 8.56 -2.57 -9.23
N ALA A 101 7.63 -3.45 -9.62
CA ALA A 101 6.97 -4.34 -8.69
C ALA A 101 7.96 -5.25 -7.97
N GLU A 102 8.98 -5.77 -8.66
CA GLU A 102 10.01 -6.58 -8.04
C GLU A 102 10.86 -5.80 -7.04
N ALA A 103 11.24 -4.56 -7.38
CA ALA A 103 11.97 -3.67 -6.47
C ALA A 103 11.15 -3.36 -5.20
N VAL A 104 9.87 -3.06 -5.36
CA VAL A 104 8.97 -2.75 -4.23
C VAL A 104 8.60 -4.01 -3.43
N ARG A 105 8.51 -5.18 -4.06
CA ARG A 105 8.35 -6.48 -3.38
C ARG A 105 9.53 -6.77 -2.46
N LYS A 106 10.76 -6.59 -2.95
CA LYS A 106 11.99 -6.72 -2.13
C LYS A 106 12.00 -5.73 -0.96
N LEU A 107 11.61 -4.48 -1.21
CA LEU A 107 11.46 -3.47 -0.15
C LEU A 107 10.45 -3.89 0.91
N THR A 108 9.28 -4.39 0.48
CA THR A 108 8.23 -4.89 1.38
C THR A 108 8.73 -6.04 2.26
N GLY A 109 9.46 -7.01 1.67
CA GLY A 109 10.09 -8.08 2.42
C GLY A 109 11.13 -7.58 3.45
N ARG A 110 11.90 -6.55 3.11
CA ARG A 110 12.83 -5.89 4.06
C ARG A 110 12.07 -5.21 5.21
N LEU A 111 10.97 -4.52 4.94
CA LEU A 111 10.12 -3.89 5.96
C LEU A 111 9.50 -4.93 6.90
N LEU A 112 9.04 -6.07 6.38
CA LEU A 112 8.54 -7.17 7.21
C LEU A 112 9.63 -7.77 8.10
N GLY A 113 10.86 -7.91 7.60
CA GLY A 113 11.99 -8.34 8.43
C GLY A 113 12.33 -7.35 9.55
N LEU A 114 12.28 -6.04 9.28
CA LEU A 114 12.45 -5.00 10.29
C LEU A 114 11.29 -4.96 11.29
N THR A 115 10.08 -5.22 10.83
CA THR A 115 8.87 -5.35 11.65
C THR A 115 9.02 -6.53 12.62
N ALA A 116 9.39 -7.70 12.12
CA ALA A 116 9.66 -8.88 12.94
C ALA A 116 10.71 -8.60 14.01
N LYS A 117 11.81 -7.93 13.63
CA LYS A 117 12.85 -7.50 14.58
C LYS A 117 12.30 -6.54 15.64
N GLY A 118 11.50 -5.55 15.24
CA GLY A 118 10.93 -4.55 16.15
C GLY A 118 9.93 -5.16 17.14
N LEU A 119 9.19 -6.18 16.69
CA LEU A 119 8.25 -6.94 17.52
C LEU A 119 8.95 -7.95 18.44
N GLY A 120 10.24 -8.24 18.21
CA GLY A 120 10.99 -9.26 18.96
C GLY A 120 10.56 -10.68 18.64
N LEU A 121 10.12 -10.93 17.40
CA LEU A 121 9.67 -12.26 16.97
C LEU A 121 10.83 -13.26 16.95
N SER A 122 10.51 -14.52 17.24
CA SER A 122 11.43 -15.64 16.98
C SER A 122 11.75 -15.76 15.49
N THR A 123 12.83 -16.47 15.17
CA THR A 123 13.20 -16.75 13.77
C THR A 123 12.08 -17.46 13.00
N ALA A 124 11.32 -18.34 13.66
CA ALA A 124 10.21 -19.07 13.06
C ALA A 124 9.06 -18.12 12.67
N SER A 125 8.59 -17.30 13.62
CA SER A 125 7.54 -16.30 13.38
C SER A 125 7.96 -15.23 12.38
N ALA A 126 9.24 -14.84 12.39
CA ALA A 126 9.79 -13.92 11.40
C ALA A 126 9.80 -14.52 9.99
N SER A 127 10.10 -15.82 9.84
CA SER A 127 10.03 -16.51 8.54
C SER A 127 8.60 -16.49 8.01
N ILE A 128 7.64 -16.95 8.82
CA ILE A 128 6.21 -16.95 8.48
C ILE A 128 5.79 -15.60 7.93
N LEU A 129 6.07 -14.51 8.66
CA LEU A 129 5.69 -13.16 8.24
C LEU A 129 6.32 -12.75 6.90
N THR A 130 7.61 -13.02 6.69
CA THR A 130 8.28 -12.59 5.45
C THR A 130 7.96 -13.47 4.25
N ASP A 131 7.63 -14.74 4.46
CA ASP A 131 7.39 -15.71 3.40
C ASP A 131 6.05 -15.46 2.69
N LEU A 132 5.07 -14.86 3.37
CA LEU A 132 3.79 -14.43 2.79
C LEU A 132 3.97 -13.53 1.55
N ILE A 133 5.02 -12.72 1.49
CA ILE A 133 5.29 -11.82 0.35
C ILE A 133 6.37 -12.36 -0.59
N LYS A 134 7.30 -13.18 -0.09
CA LYS A 134 8.39 -13.74 -0.90
C LYS A 134 7.92 -14.91 -1.76
N ASN A 135 6.85 -15.59 -1.38
CA ASN A 135 6.30 -16.69 -2.15
C ASN A 135 5.97 -16.20 -3.58
N ASN A 136 6.44 -16.92 -4.60
CA ASN A 136 6.14 -16.57 -6.00
C ASN A 136 4.66 -16.78 -6.37
N GLN A 137 3.89 -17.44 -5.50
CA GLN A 137 2.43 -17.55 -5.59
C GLN A 137 1.69 -16.45 -4.80
N SER A 138 2.39 -15.45 -4.25
CA SER A 138 1.74 -14.33 -3.55
C SER A 138 0.79 -13.58 -4.49
N ASP A 139 -0.40 -13.19 -4.01
CA ASP A 139 -1.36 -12.39 -4.79
C ASP A 139 -1.02 -10.89 -4.77
N SER A 140 0.27 -10.56 -4.61
CA SER A 140 0.73 -9.18 -4.60
C SER A 140 0.50 -8.51 -5.95
N ILE A 141 -0.11 -7.33 -5.94
CA ILE A 141 -0.55 -6.65 -7.16
C ILE A 141 -0.14 -5.18 -7.17
N LEU A 142 0.19 -4.69 -8.37
CA LEU A 142 0.42 -3.28 -8.65
C LEU A 142 -0.85 -2.63 -9.23
N ARG A 143 -1.32 -1.54 -8.61
CA ARG A 143 -2.48 -0.77 -9.06
C ARG A 143 -2.08 0.66 -9.39
N LEU A 144 -2.49 1.12 -10.57
CA LEU A 144 -2.45 2.54 -10.93
C LEU A 144 -3.81 3.16 -10.69
N ASN A 145 -3.83 4.29 -10.00
CA ASN A 145 -5.04 5.08 -9.79
C ASN A 145 -4.84 6.44 -10.45
N HIS A 146 -5.80 6.84 -11.29
CA HIS A 146 -5.84 8.14 -11.96
C HIS A 146 -7.09 8.90 -11.56
N TYR A 147 -6.89 10.15 -11.14
CA TYR A 147 -7.89 11.04 -10.59
C TYR A 147 -7.93 12.31 -11.45
N PRO A 148 -8.85 12.41 -12.42
CA PRO A 148 -8.94 13.61 -13.25
C PRO A 148 -9.37 14.82 -12.42
N PRO A 149 -9.02 16.06 -12.85
CA PRO A 149 -9.50 17.26 -12.22
C PRO A 149 -11.03 17.32 -12.18
N SER A 150 -11.59 17.90 -11.13
CA SER A 150 -13.03 18.07 -10.93
C SER A 150 -13.34 19.45 -10.36
N ILE A 151 -14.29 20.16 -10.98
CA ILE A 151 -14.64 21.56 -10.67
C ILE A 151 -14.91 21.77 -9.18
N ASP A 152 -15.64 20.85 -8.55
CA ASP A 152 -16.02 20.96 -7.13
C ASP A 152 -15.04 20.23 -6.18
N GLY A 153 -13.95 19.68 -6.72
CA GLY A 153 -13.17 18.65 -6.03
C GLY A 153 -14.03 17.43 -5.68
N GLY A 154 -13.61 16.66 -4.68
CA GLY A 154 -14.44 15.59 -4.11
C GLY A 154 -13.68 14.31 -3.81
N ILE A 155 -14.44 13.25 -3.55
CA ILE A 155 -13.89 11.92 -3.29
C ILE A 155 -13.45 11.29 -4.61
N GLY A 156 -12.15 11.11 -4.76
CA GLY A 156 -11.55 10.32 -5.83
C GLY A 156 -11.68 8.84 -5.52
N PHE A 157 -11.28 8.43 -4.31
CA PHE A 157 -11.44 7.06 -3.80
C PHE A 157 -11.91 7.12 -2.35
N GLY A 158 -13.00 6.42 -2.05
CA GLY A 158 -13.70 6.47 -0.78
C GLY A 158 -12.90 6.02 0.44
N GLU A 159 -13.50 6.22 1.62
CA GLU A 159 -12.95 5.73 2.88
C GLU A 159 -12.88 4.20 2.87
N HIS A 160 -11.70 3.65 3.10
CA HIS A 160 -11.47 2.22 3.22
C HIS A 160 -10.23 1.93 4.09
N SER A 161 -10.05 0.66 4.44
CA SER A 161 -8.77 0.08 4.87
C SER A 161 -8.33 -0.91 3.78
N ASP A 162 -7.04 -1.22 3.74
CA ASP A 162 -6.50 -2.18 2.78
C ASP A 162 -6.52 -3.59 3.37
N PRO A 163 -7.04 -4.61 2.67
CA PRO A 163 -7.08 -5.98 3.20
C PRO A 163 -5.70 -6.67 3.29
N GLN A 164 -4.70 -6.17 2.58
CA GLN A 164 -3.39 -6.81 2.41
C GLN A 164 -2.47 -6.67 3.66
N ILE A 165 -1.20 -7.07 3.57
CA ILE A 165 -0.25 -6.99 4.71
C ILE A 165 0.32 -5.58 4.82
N PHE A 166 0.97 -5.10 3.75
CA PHE A 166 1.44 -3.73 3.61
C PHE A 166 1.04 -3.18 2.25
N THR A 167 0.66 -1.92 2.20
CA THR A 167 0.53 -1.15 0.96
C THR A 167 1.64 -0.13 0.88
N LEU A 168 2.40 -0.13 -0.22
CA LEU A 168 3.41 0.89 -0.52
C LEU A 168 2.88 1.75 -1.67
N LEU A 169 2.59 3.01 -1.38
CA LEU A 169 1.97 3.96 -2.30
C LEU A 169 2.91 5.11 -2.61
N ARG A 170 3.04 5.43 -3.90
CA ARG A 170 3.69 6.63 -4.42
C ARG A 170 2.69 7.43 -5.25
N SER A 171 2.66 8.75 -5.14
CA SER A 171 1.86 9.65 -5.99
C SER A 171 2.71 10.52 -6.90
N ASN A 172 2.13 11.14 -7.93
CA ASN A 172 2.77 12.15 -8.79
C ASN A 172 2.92 13.53 -8.10
N ASP A 173 3.16 13.54 -6.79
CA ASP A 173 3.32 14.75 -5.95
C ASP A 173 2.13 15.71 -5.87
N VAL A 174 0.98 15.36 -6.48
CA VAL A 174 -0.28 16.09 -6.31
C VAL A 174 -0.96 15.68 -4.98
N PRO A 175 -1.30 16.64 -4.10
CA PRO A 175 -2.01 16.36 -2.85
C PRO A 175 -3.36 15.69 -3.06
N GLY A 176 -3.84 14.98 -2.04
CA GLY A 176 -5.19 14.39 -2.06
C GLY A 176 -5.36 13.18 -1.15
N LEU A 177 -4.27 12.56 -0.72
CA LEU A 177 -4.31 11.45 0.24
C LEU A 177 -4.66 11.97 1.65
N GLN A 178 -5.60 11.31 2.32
CA GLN A 178 -5.94 11.57 3.71
C GLN A 178 -6.04 10.27 4.49
N ILE A 179 -5.59 10.30 5.74
CA ILE A 179 -5.79 9.20 6.70
C ILE A 179 -6.67 9.65 7.85
N ARG A 180 -7.37 8.73 8.48
CA ARG A 180 -8.27 9.02 9.61
C ARG A 180 -7.59 8.69 10.93
N VAL A 181 -7.35 9.70 11.75
CA VAL A 181 -6.83 9.56 13.13
C VAL A 181 -7.89 10.02 14.11
N GLY A 182 -8.43 9.07 14.88
CA GLY A 182 -9.65 9.30 15.67
C GLY A 182 -10.82 9.71 14.77
N ASN A 183 -11.40 10.89 15.02
CA ASN A 183 -12.51 11.42 14.22
C ASN A 183 -12.08 12.48 13.20
N GLN A 184 -10.78 12.63 12.94
CA GLN A 184 -10.25 13.66 12.05
C GLN A 184 -9.59 13.06 10.81
N TRP A 185 -9.86 13.67 9.65
CA TRP A 185 -9.14 13.43 8.42
C TRP A 185 -7.88 14.28 8.39
N ILE A 186 -6.71 13.63 8.34
CA ILE A 186 -5.42 14.29 8.29
C ILE A 186 -4.88 14.20 6.85
N PRO A 187 -4.63 15.33 6.18
CA PRO A 187 -4.01 15.32 4.87
C PRO A 187 -2.54 14.90 4.95
N ILE A 188 -2.10 14.10 3.98
CA ILE A 188 -0.72 13.71 3.82
C ILE A 188 -0.05 14.64 2.81
N THR A 189 1.01 15.30 3.24
CA THR A 189 1.83 16.15 2.37
C THR A 189 2.62 15.27 1.40
N PRO A 190 2.55 15.51 0.08
CA PRO A 190 3.35 14.76 -0.87
C PRO A 190 4.86 14.96 -0.65
N ASN A 191 5.64 13.89 -0.75
CA ASN A 191 7.09 13.92 -0.71
C ASN A 191 7.63 13.13 -1.92
N PRO A 192 8.35 13.79 -2.85
CA PRO A 192 8.82 13.15 -4.07
C PRO A 192 9.76 11.95 -3.89
N SER A 193 10.40 11.87 -2.73
CA SER A 193 11.41 10.88 -2.38
C SER A 193 10.90 9.84 -1.39
N ALA A 194 9.60 9.83 -1.08
CA ALA A 194 9.03 8.93 -0.09
C ALA A 194 7.93 8.02 -0.63
N PHE A 195 7.87 6.82 -0.06
CA PHE A 195 6.66 5.99 -0.11
C PHE A 195 5.77 6.30 1.09
N CYS A 196 4.47 6.32 0.85
CA CYS A 196 3.45 6.19 1.89
C CYS A 196 3.23 4.70 2.17
N VAL A 197 3.42 4.25 3.41
CA VAL A 197 3.27 2.85 3.80
C VAL A 197 2.08 2.70 4.74
N PHE A 198 1.17 1.78 4.42
CA PHE A 198 -0.01 1.47 5.22
C PHE A 198 0.06 0.05 5.73
N VAL A 199 -0.27 -0.14 7.01
CA VAL A 199 -0.63 -1.44 7.58
C VAL A 199 -2.00 -1.84 7.02
N GLY A 200 -2.10 -3.04 6.46
CA GLY A 200 -3.40 -3.59 6.06
C GLY A 200 -3.99 -4.56 7.08
N ASP A 201 -5.22 -5.01 6.82
CA ASP A 201 -6.05 -5.79 7.72
C ASP A 201 -5.42 -7.15 8.05
N ASN A 202 -4.74 -7.80 7.11
CA ASN A 202 -4.03 -9.05 7.37
C ASN A 202 -2.86 -8.87 8.35
N LEU A 203 -2.10 -7.76 8.25
CA LEU A 203 -1.03 -7.49 9.22
C LEU A 203 -1.60 -7.07 10.60
N HIS A 204 -2.73 -6.38 10.60
CA HIS A 204 -3.50 -6.11 11.83
C HIS A 204 -3.90 -7.42 12.53
N ALA A 205 -4.42 -8.41 11.79
CA ALA A 205 -4.77 -9.72 12.32
C ALA A 205 -3.55 -10.54 12.78
N LEU A 206 -2.48 -10.61 11.96
CA LEU A 206 -1.20 -11.27 12.31
C LEU A 206 -0.59 -10.71 13.60
N THR A 207 -0.77 -9.41 13.86
CA THR A 207 -0.28 -8.74 15.07
C THR A 207 -1.31 -8.71 16.21
N ASN A 208 -2.40 -9.48 16.10
CA ASN A 208 -3.47 -9.56 17.09
C ASN A 208 -4.01 -8.18 17.48
N GLY A 209 -4.27 -7.33 16.49
CA GLY A 209 -4.74 -5.96 16.64
C GLY A 209 -3.74 -5.03 17.33
N ARG A 210 -2.43 -5.36 17.32
CA ARG A 210 -1.39 -4.48 17.87
C ARG A 210 -1.07 -3.34 16.91
N PHE A 211 -0.98 -3.62 15.62
CA PHE A 211 -0.88 -2.56 14.61
C PHE A 211 -2.26 -2.10 14.20
N VAL A 212 -2.39 -0.83 13.84
CA VAL A 212 -3.66 -0.24 13.38
C VAL A 212 -3.75 -0.40 11.87
N SER A 213 -4.85 -0.93 11.34
CA SER A 213 -5.18 -0.79 9.92
C SER A 213 -5.98 0.50 9.74
N VAL A 214 -5.34 1.53 9.19
CA VAL A 214 -5.89 2.89 9.20
C VAL A 214 -6.85 3.12 8.04
N ARG A 215 -7.99 3.74 8.36
CA ARG A 215 -8.92 4.22 7.34
C ARG A 215 -8.29 5.37 6.55
N HIS A 216 -8.36 5.32 5.24
CA HIS A 216 -7.81 6.34 4.36
C HIS A 216 -8.70 6.59 3.13
N ARG A 217 -8.50 7.72 2.46
CA ARG A 217 -9.23 8.11 1.25
C ARG A 217 -8.36 8.96 0.33
N ALA A 218 -8.74 9.08 -0.94
CA ALA A 218 -8.10 9.95 -1.90
C ALA A 218 -9.09 10.99 -2.42
N LEU A 219 -8.67 12.25 -2.47
CA LEU A 219 -9.46 13.37 -2.99
C LEU A 219 -9.02 13.74 -4.41
N THR A 220 -9.95 14.31 -5.18
CA THR A 220 -9.67 15.04 -6.42
C THR A 220 -9.50 16.53 -6.11
N ASN A 221 -8.90 17.25 -7.06
CA ASN A 221 -8.78 18.71 -7.02
C ASN A 221 -9.26 19.31 -8.35
N SER A 222 -9.32 20.64 -8.48
CA SER A 222 -9.89 21.32 -9.64
C SER A 222 -8.89 21.65 -10.76
N SER A 223 -7.58 21.53 -10.52
CA SER A 223 -6.55 22.07 -11.41
C SER A 223 -5.63 21.02 -12.03
N GLU A 224 -5.28 19.96 -11.29
CA GLU A 224 -4.25 19.00 -11.63
C GLU A 224 -4.77 17.57 -11.52
N PHE A 225 -4.41 16.71 -12.48
CA PHE A 225 -4.70 15.28 -12.34
C PHE A 225 -3.80 14.70 -11.25
N ARG A 226 -4.39 13.94 -10.33
CA ARG A 226 -3.62 13.16 -9.37
C ARG A 226 -3.44 11.75 -9.92
N MET A 227 -2.28 11.17 -9.70
CA MET A 227 -2.00 9.78 -10.02
C MET A 227 -1.27 9.13 -8.85
N SER A 228 -1.51 7.84 -8.65
CA SER A 228 -0.77 7.06 -7.65
C SER A 228 -0.55 5.64 -8.11
N ILE A 229 0.60 5.10 -7.72
CA ILE A 229 1.03 3.72 -7.92
C ILE A 229 1.01 3.07 -6.54
N ALA A 230 0.19 2.04 -6.36
CA ALA A 230 0.09 1.28 -5.12
C ALA A 230 0.54 -0.15 -5.35
N PHE A 231 1.55 -0.59 -4.61
CA PHE A 231 1.92 -2.00 -4.50
C PHE A 231 1.26 -2.58 -3.26
N PHE A 232 0.39 -3.56 -3.45
CA PHE A 232 -0.28 -4.28 -2.38
C PHE A 232 0.48 -5.57 -2.10
N GLY A 233 1.20 -5.62 -0.99
CA GLY A 233 1.87 -6.83 -0.52
C GLY A 233 0.85 -7.78 0.10
N ALA A 234 0.44 -8.81 -0.65
CA ALA A 234 -0.57 -9.78 -0.24
C ALA A 234 0.02 -11.20 -0.14
N PRO A 235 -0.49 -12.03 0.78
CA PRO A 235 -0.21 -13.47 0.80
C PRO A 235 -0.83 -14.19 -0.41
N SER A 236 -0.57 -15.48 -0.57
CA SER A 236 -1.39 -16.34 -1.45
C SER A 236 -2.76 -16.61 -0.83
N LEU A 237 -3.80 -16.84 -1.65
CA LEU A 237 -5.13 -17.30 -1.19
C LEU A 237 -5.11 -18.58 -0.35
N ALA A 238 -4.04 -19.37 -0.40
CA ALA A 238 -3.90 -20.61 0.40
C ALA A 238 -3.13 -20.40 1.71
N ASP A 239 -2.48 -19.25 1.88
CA ASP A 239 -1.69 -18.97 3.08
C ASP A 239 -2.61 -18.62 4.25
N TRP A 240 -2.29 -19.18 5.42
CA TRP A 240 -3.08 -18.92 6.62
C TRP A 240 -2.67 -17.62 7.31
N ILE A 241 -3.66 -16.82 7.65
CA ILE A 241 -3.56 -15.65 8.50
C ILE A 241 -4.02 -16.02 9.92
N PHE A 242 -3.11 -15.89 10.88
CA PHE A 242 -3.36 -16.15 12.29
C PHE A 242 -2.47 -15.26 13.17
N ALA A 243 -2.91 -14.96 14.39
CA ALA A 243 -2.09 -14.17 15.31
C ALA A 243 -0.75 -14.86 15.61
N LEU A 244 0.34 -14.11 15.47
CA LEU A 244 1.67 -14.62 15.78
C LEU A 244 1.77 -14.98 17.28
N PRO A 245 2.40 -16.11 17.65
CA PRO A 245 2.39 -16.58 19.04
C PRO A 245 2.92 -15.53 20.04
N GLU A 246 3.95 -14.79 19.66
CA GLU A 246 4.60 -13.79 20.52
C GLU A 246 3.73 -12.55 20.80
N VAL A 247 2.68 -12.29 20.01
CA VAL A 247 1.77 -11.15 20.23
C VAL A 247 0.50 -11.53 21.00
N VAL A 248 0.31 -12.82 21.28
CA VAL A 248 -0.79 -13.33 22.11
C VAL A 248 -0.27 -13.54 23.53
N THR A 249 -0.89 -12.89 24.50
CA THR A 249 -0.49 -12.97 25.92
C THR A 249 -1.71 -13.14 26.80
N ALA A 250 -1.54 -13.51 28.07
CA ALA A 250 -2.64 -13.59 29.03
C ALA A 250 -3.45 -12.28 29.14
N ASN A 251 -2.79 -11.13 28.98
CA ASN A 251 -3.40 -9.80 29.04
C ASN A 251 -3.94 -9.31 27.68
N LYS A 252 -3.57 -9.99 26.58
CA LYS A 252 -4.05 -9.71 25.23
C LYS A 252 -4.39 -11.03 24.55
N PRO A 253 -5.56 -11.62 24.87
CA PRO A 253 -5.97 -12.90 24.30
C PRO A 253 -6.20 -12.79 22.79
N LEU A 254 -6.36 -13.93 22.14
CA LEU A 254 -6.60 -14.03 20.71
C LEU A 254 -7.87 -13.27 20.32
N LEU A 255 -7.76 -12.33 19.37
CA LEU A 255 -8.87 -11.52 18.87
C LEU A 255 -9.47 -12.04 17.56
N TYR A 256 -8.71 -12.82 16.80
CA TYR A 256 -9.09 -13.29 15.46
C TYR A 256 -8.98 -14.81 15.38
N ASN A 257 -10.00 -15.46 14.79
CA ASN A 257 -9.87 -16.85 14.37
C ASN A 257 -8.96 -16.93 13.13
N PRO A 258 -8.16 -18.00 12.98
CA PRO A 258 -7.39 -18.23 11.76
C PRO A 258 -8.27 -18.31 10.50
N TYR A 259 -7.78 -17.78 9.37
CA TYR A 259 -8.44 -17.83 8.07
C TYR A 259 -7.41 -17.88 6.92
N THR A 260 -7.89 -18.09 5.70
CA THR A 260 -7.13 -17.97 4.44
C THR A 260 -7.73 -16.86 3.60
#